data_AF-R9K315-F1
#
_entry.id   AF-R9K315-F1
#
_cell.length_a   1.000
_cell.length_b   1.000
_cell.length_c   1.000
_cell.angle_alpha   90.00
_cell.angle_beta   90.00
_cell.angle_gamma   90.00
#
_symmetry.space_group_name_H-M   'P 1'
#
loop_
_entity.id
_entity.type
_entity.pdbx_description
1 polymer ?
#
loop_
_entity_poly.entity_id
_entity_poly.type
_entity_poly.pdbx_seq_one_letter_code
_entity_poly.pdbx_strand_id
1 'polypeptide(L)'
;MRKELIYPKPDAEKLELAEELIEQIANGEGDIAEALRKLEELTGKRQDETEFSEYWSHTDLEVLAEETLVQEAPLVQDLTREELIEIVSVMSDAFYNGEDGKLSFYENLLYKSLSLPYAIDYIMQLDGTSEELADQMLSDAKTGNILL
;
A
#
# COMPACT_ATOMS: atom_id res chain seq x y z
N MET A 1 -4.75 17.24 -4.92
CA MET A 1 -4.41 16.30 -3.82
C MET A 1 -3.49 16.95 -2.78
N ARG A 2 -3.83 16.89 -1.48
CA ARG A 2 -2.93 17.34 -0.39
C ARG A 2 -1.73 16.39 -0.22
N LYS A 3 -0.64 16.90 0.36
CA LYS A 3 0.66 16.20 0.39
C LYS A 3 0.62 14.81 1.03
N GLU A 4 -0.14 14.63 2.09
CA GLU A 4 -0.24 13.35 2.82
C GLU A 4 -0.99 12.24 2.05
N LEU A 5 -1.77 12.61 1.05
CA LEU A 5 -2.48 11.66 0.19
C LEU A 5 -1.65 11.24 -1.02
N ILE A 6 -0.51 11.88 -1.27
CA ILE A 6 0.35 11.54 -2.41
C ILE A 6 1.14 10.28 -2.07
N TYR A 7 1.07 9.27 -2.95
CA TYR A 7 1.91 8.08 -2.87
C TYR A 7 3.39 8.47 -2.69
N PRO A 8 4.03 8.09 -1.57
CA PRO A 8 5.40 8.46 -1.30
C PRO A 8 6.34 7.64 -2.20
N LYS A 9 7.36 8.30 -2.73
CA LYS A 9 8.42 7.60 -3.46
C LYS A 9 9.32 6.87 -2.46
N PRO A 10 9.70 5.61 -2.73
CA PRO A 10 10.70 4.93 -1.92
C PRO A 10 12.03 5.70 -1.95
N ASP A 11 12.75 5.63 -0.84
CA ASP A 11 14.06 6.26 -0.71
C ASP A 11 15.11 5.40 -1.42
N ALA A 12 15.49 5.82 -2.63
CA ALA A 12 16.41 5.07 -3.49
C ALA A 12 17.79 4.85 -2.85
N GLU A 13 18.22 5.72 -1.91
CA GLU A 13 19.50 5.55 -1.20
C GLU A 13 19.46 4.39 -0.20
N LYS A 14 18.26 3.91 0.16
CA LYS A 14 18.04 2.81 1.11
C LYS A 14 17.72 1.48 0.44
N LEU A 15 17.51 1.46 -0.88
CA LEU A 15 17.00 0.31 -1.60
C LEU A 15 17.96 -0.89 -1.52
N GLU A 16 19.24 -0.69 -1.84
CA GLU A 16 20.27 -1.74 -1.79
C GLU A 16 20.35 -2.38 -0.39
N LEU A 17 20.34 -1.56 0.67
CA LEU A 17 20.36 -2.08 2.04
C LEU A 17 19.06 -2.83 2.40
N ALA A 18 17.90 -2.36 1.94
CA ALA A 18 16.64 -3.05 2.15
C ALA A 18 16.62 -4.42 1.46
N GLU A 19 17.09 -4.49 0.22
CA GLU A 19 17.22 -5.75 -0.54
C GLU A 19 18.12 -6.75 0.19
N GLU A 20 19.32 -6.32 0.62
CA GLU A 20 20.26 -7.18 1.36
C GLU A 20 19.63 -7.73 2.64
N LEU A 21 18.93 -6.89 3.40
CA LEU A 21 18.28 -7.29 4.65
C LEU A 21 17.12 -8.26 4.40
N ILE A 22 16.29 -7.99 3.39
CA ILE A 22 15.15 -8.84 3.03
C ILE A 22 15.62 -10.20 2.52
N GLU A 23 16.65 -10.22 1.66
CA GLU A 23 17.26 -11.46 1.17
C GLU A 23 17.86 -12.28 2.31
N GLN A 24 18.56 -11.62 3.25
CA GLN A 24 19.08 -12.26 4.44
C GLN A 24 17.97 -12.90 5.28
N ILE A 25 16.89 -12.15 5.54
CA ILE A 25 15.73 -12.62 6.33
C ILE A 25 15.10 -13.83 5.66
N ALA A 26 14.80 -13.73 4.38
CA ALA A 26 14.06 -14.75 3.67
C ALA A 26 14.84 -16.03 3.39
N ASN A 27 16.17 -15.94 3.25
CA ASN A 27 17.03 -17.13 3.14
C ASN A 27 17.37 -17.74 4.51
N GLY A 28 16.99 -17.10 5.61
CA GLY A 28 17.32 -17.56 6.96
C GLY A 28 18.84 -17.52 7.24
N GLU A 29 19.56 -16.61 6.59
CA GLU A 29 21.02 -16.53 6.68
C GLU A 29 21.48 -15.53 7.76
N GLY A 30 22.50 -15.91 8.54
CA GLY A 30 23.07 -15.01 9.55
C GLY A 30 22.16 -14.77 10.76
N ASP A 31 22.16 -13.53 11.28
CA ASP A 31 21.36 -13.12 12.44
C ASP A 31 20.07 -12.42 11.98
N ILE A 32 18.99 -13.17 11.92
CA ILE A 32 17.68 -12.70 11.43
C ILE A 32 17.08 -11.65 12.35
N ALA A 33 17.28 -11.77 13.67
CA ALA A 33 16.76 -10.80 14.62
C ALA A 33 17.44 -9.43 14.45
N GLU A 34 18.74 -9.42 14.17
CA GLU A 34 19.47 -8.19 13.84
C GLU A 34 19.02 -7.60 12.50
N ALA A 35 18.80 -8.43 11.47
CA ALA A 35 18.34 -7.98 10.16
C ALA A 35 16.94 -7.33 10.26
N LEU A 36 16.00 -7.96 10.96
CA LEU A 36 14.68 -7.40 11.22
C LEU A 36 14.76 -6.07 11.98
N ARG A 37 15.63 -5.97 13.00
CA ARG A 37 15.81 -4.71 13.74
C ARG A 37 16.32 -3.59 12.84
N LYS A 38 17.30 -3.87 11.98
CA LYS A 38 17.82 -2.88 11.03
C LYS A 38 16.76 -2.46 10.01
N LEU A 39 15.95 -3.40 9.54
CA LEU A 39 14.86 -3.11 8.61
C LEU A 39 13.78 -2.25 9.26
N GLU A 40 13.45 -2.50 10.53
CA GLU A 40 12.57 -1.64 11.33
C GLU A 40 13.15 -0.24 11.54
N GLU A 41 14.45 -0.12 11.82
CA GLU A 41 15.13 1.19 11.90
C GLU A 41 15.12 1.94 10.56
N LEU A 42 15.23 1.21 9.44
CA LEU A 42 15.29 1.77 8.09
C LEU A 42 13.93 2.32 7.62
N THR A 43 12.86 1.55 7.92
CA THR A 43 11.49 1.76 7.42
C THR A 43 10.59 2.47 8.44
N GLY A 44 10.93 2.38 9.72
CA GLY A 44 10.05 2.77 10.83
C GLY A 44 8.89 1.81 11.08
N LYS A 45 8.89 0.63 10.44
CA LYS A 45 7.82 -0.37 10.53
C LYS A 45 8.35 -1.64 11.17
N ARG A 46 7.59 -2.21 12.09
CA ARG A 46 7.88 -3.55 12.59
C ARG A 46 7.53 -4.56 11.50
N GLN A 47 8.46 -5.45 11.21
CA GLN A 47 8.29 -6.51 10.22
C GLN A 47 8.41 -7.88 10.89
N ASP A 48 7.84 -8.90 10.27
CA ASP A 48 7.94 -10.30 10.71
C ASP A 48 8.67 -11.13 9.65
N GLU A 49 9.45 -12.12 10.07
CA GLU A 49 10.16 -13.02 9.15
C GLU A 49 9.22 -13.69 8.14
N THR A 50 7.99 -14.01 8.57
CA THR A 50 6.98 -14.65 7.71
C THR A 50 6.58 -13.79 6.52
N GLU A 51 6.64 -12.46 6.63
CA GLU A 51 6.35 -11.51 5.55
C GLU A 51 7.31 -11.70 4.36
N PHE A 52 8.53 -12.13 4.64
CA PHE A 52 9.57 -12.31 3.62
C PHE A 52 9.79 -13.78 3.25
N SER A 53 9.29 -14.75 4.02
CA SER A 53 9.54 -16.17 3.73
C SER A 53 8.95 -16.68 2.40
N GLU A 54 7.91 -16.01 1.88
CA GLU A 54 7.17 -16.44 0.68
C GLU A 54 7.46 -15.59 -0.57
N TYR A 55 8.29 -14.55 -0.47
CA TYR A 55 8.43 -13.57 -1.56
C TYR A 55 9.00 -14.15 -2.85
N TRP A 56 9.94 -15.11 -2.75
CA TRP A 56 10.55 -15.83 -3.87
C TRP A 56 9.52 -16.53 -4.79
N SER A 57 8.28 -16.71 -4.32
CA SER A 57 7.23 -17.38 -5.09
C SER A 57 6.35 -16.41 -5.90
N HIS A 58 6.36 -15.09 -5.60
CA HIS A 58 5.34 -14.17 -6.08
C HIS A 58 5.82 -12.79 -6.54
N THR A 59 7.01 -12.30 -6.14
CA THR A 59 7.46 -10.94 -6.52
C THR A 59 8.99 -10.80 -6.60
N ASP A 60 9.48 -9.81 -7.35
CA ASP A 60 10.91 -9.51 -7.47
C ASP A 60 11.43 -8.82 -6.20
N LEU A 61 12.69 -9.11 -5.79
CA LEU A 61 13.29 -8.57 -4.57
C LEU A 61 13.32 -7.03 -4.55
N GLU A 62 13.63 -6.41 -5.69
CA GLU A 62 13.64 -4.94 -5.85
C GLU A 62 12.26 -4.35 -5.58
N VAL A 63 11.20 -4.94 -6.14
CA VAL A 63 9.81 -4.50 -5.94
C VAL A 63 9.42 -4.62 -4.47
N LEU A 64 9.75 -5.73 -3.83
CA LEU A 64 9.47 -5.94 -2.41
C LEU A 64 10.23 -4.94 -1.52
N ALA A 65 11.48 -4.64 -1.84
CA ALA A 65 12.27 -3.66 -1.11
C ALA A 65 11.69 -2.24 -1.27
N GLU A 66 11.25 -1.87 -2.48
CA GLU A 66 10.54 -0.63 -2.72
C GLU A 66 9.27 -0.53 -1.86
N GLU A 67 8.42 -1.56 -1.86
CA GLU A 67 7.18 -1.61 -1.07
C GLU A 67 7.46 -1.54 0.44
N THR A 68 8.51 -2.22 0.90
CA THR A 68 8.94 -2.20 2.30
C THR A 68 9.34 -0.78 2.74
N LEU A 69 10.02 -0.02 1.85
CA LEU A 69 10.49 1.35 2.09
C LEU A 69 9.41 2.43 1.97
N VAL A 70 8.32 2.18 1.24
CA VAL A 70 7.19 3.12 1.08
C VAL A 70 6.57 3.40 2.45
N GLN A 71 6.42 4.67 2.83
CA GLN A 71 5.81 5.00 4.14
C GLN A 71 4.37 4.49 4.23
N GLU A 72 3.96 4.06 5.43
CA GLU A 72 2.58 3.65 5.66
C GLU A 72 1.58 4.77 5.32
N ALA A 73 0.44 4.37 4.77
CA ALA A 73 -0.67 5.27 4.52
C ALA A 73 -1.14 5.94 5.83
N PRO A 74 -1.34 7.27 5.84
CA PRO A 74 -1.83 7.98 7.00
C PRO A 74 -3.32 7.72 7.24
N LEU A 75 -3.76 7.94 8.48
CA LEU A 75 -5.18 8.09 8.81
C LEU A 75 -5.61 9.54 8.53
N VAL A 76 -6.59 9.72 7.64
CA VAL A 76 -7.11 11.05 7.27
C VAL A 76 -8.59 11.14 7.63
N GLN A 77 -8.89 11.79 8.76
CA GLN A 77 -10.25 11.81 9.33
C GLN A 77 -11.25 12.67 8.54
N ASP A 78 -10.76 13.63 7.76
CA ASP A 78 -11.56 14.63 7.05
C ASP A 78 -11.44 14.50 5.54
N LEU A 79 -11.23 13.28 5.03
CA LEU A 79 -11.10 13.01 3.61
C LEU A 79 -12.32 13.53 2.84
N THR A 80 -12.11 14.49 1.94
CA THR A 80 -13.22 15.10 1.21
C THR A 80 -13.65 14.23 0.03
N ARG A 81 -14.85 14.51 -0.51
CA ARG A 81 -15.32 13.85 -1.72
C ARG A 81 -14.39 14.09 -2.89
N GLU A 82 -13.94 15.33 -3.09
CA GLU A 82 -13.03 15.70 -4.17
C GLU A 82 -11.69 14.96 -4.07
N GLU A 83 -11.17 14.80 -2.85
CA GLU A 83 -9.94 14.04 -2.62
C GLU A 83 -10.13 12.55 -2.89
N LEU A 84 -11.28 11.99 -2.51
CA LEU A 84 -11.60 10.61 -2.82
C LEU A 84 -11.70 10.37 -4.34
N ILE A 85 -12.28 11.30 -5.09
CA ILE A 85 -12.32 11.21 -6.57
C ILE A 85 -10.92 11.17 -7.15
N GLU A 86 -10.03 12.05 -6.67
CA GLU A 86 -8.64 12.06 -7.12
C GLU A 86 -7.92 10.74 -6.73
N ILE A 87 -8.16 10.20 -5.53
CA ILE A 87 -7.61 8.91 -5.10
C ILE A 87 -8.11 7.79 -6.02
N VAL A 88 -9.41 7.72 -6.28
CA VAL A 88 -9.99 6.69 -7.16
C VAL A 88 -9.42 6.80 -8.57
N SER A 89 -9.27 8.00 -9.11
CA SER A 89 -8.63 8.21 -10.41
C SER A 89 -7.19 7.67 -10.42
N VAL A 90 -6.40 7.95 -9.37
CA VAL A 90 -5.03 7.45 -9.26
C VAL A 90 -4.99 5.94 -9.10
N MET A 91 -5.91 5.35 -8.32
CA MET A 91 -6.02 3.91 -8.15
C MET A 91 -6.42 3.23 -9.46
N SER A 92 -7.36 3.79 -10.24
CA SER A 92 -7.74 3.25 -11.55
C SER A 92 -6.54 3.24 -12.51
N ASP A 93 -5.79 4.34 -12.57
CA ASP A 93 -4.56 4.40 -13.38
C ASP A 93 -3.53 3.38 -12.90
N ALA A 94 -3.31 3.25 -11.58
CA ALA A 94 -2.39 2.28 -11.00
C ALA A 94 -2.78 0.84 -11.34
N PHE A 95 -4.07 0.52 -11.28
CA PHE A 95 -4.62 -0.80 -11.64
C PHE A 95 -4.32 -1.17 -13.08
N TYR A 96 -4.55 -0.26 -14.03
CA TYR A 96 -4.28 -0.55 -15.44
C TYR A 96 -2.79 -0.61 -15.80
N ASN A 97 -1.93 -0.01 -14.97
CA ASN A 97 -0.48 -0.01 -15.17
C ASN A 97 0.27 -1.05 -14.32
N GLY A 98 -0.42 -1.81 -13.46
CA GLY A 98 0.20 -2.81 -12.58
C GLY A 98 1.08 -2.21 -11.48
N GLU A 99 0.70 -1.03 -10.95
CA GLU A 99 1.43 -0.37 -9.85
C GLU A 99 0.93 -0.87 -8.48
N ASP A 100 1.19 -2.15 -8.16
CA ASP A 100 0.62 -2.86 -7.00
C ASP A 100 0.93 -2.20 -5.64
N GLY A 101 2.15 -1.72 -5.42
CA GLY A 101 2.51 -1.00 -4.20
C GLY A 101 1.68 0.28 -4.00
N LYS A 102 1.32 0.94 -5.10
CA LYS A 102 0.49 2.16 -5.07
C LYS A 102 -0.97 1.84 -4.81
N LEU A 103 -1.49 0.75 -5.38
CA LEU A 103 -2.82 0.22 -5.05
C LEU A 103 -2.92 -0.11 -3.57
N SER A 104 -1.96 -0.87 -3.06
CA SER A 104 -1.88 -1.27 -1.64
C SER A 104 -1.84 -0.05 -0.71
N PHE A 105 -1.08 0.99 -1.08
CA PHE A 105 -1.06 2.24 -0.33
C PHE A 105 -2.44 2.90 -0.22
N TYR A 106 -3.14 3.09 -1.35
CA TYR A 106 -4.43 3.76 -1.34
C TYR A 106 -5.53 2.90 -0.72
N GLU A 107 -5.48 1.58 -0.90
CA GLU A 107 -6.39 0.66 -0.21
C GLU A 107 -6.24 0.77 1.31
N ASN A 108 -5.00 0.76 1.83
CA ASN A 108 -4.73 0.94 3.25
C ASN A 108 -5.19 2.33 3.75
N LEU A 109 -4.98 3.37 2.94
CA LEU A 109 -5.43 4.73 3.24
C LEU A 109 -6.94 4.80 3.40
N LEU A 110 -7.69 4.22 2.45
CA LEU A 110 -9.16 4.22 2.45
C LEU A 110 -9.72 3.31 3.54
N TYR A 111 -9.06 2.18 3.83
CA TYR A 111 -9.40 1.35 4.98
C TYR A 111 -9.26 2.12 6.29
N LYS A 112 -8.11 2.79 6.53
CA LYS A 112 -7.89 3.58 7.75
C LYS A 112 -8.87 4.76 7.83
N SER A 113 -9.04 5.50 6.74
CA SER A 113 -9.72 6.80 6.72
C SER A 113 -11.24 6.70 6.61
N LEU A 114 -11.75 5.71 5.87
CA LEU A 114 -13.19 5.52 5.61
C LEU A 114 -13.74 4.18 6.12
N SER A 115 -12.90 3.32 6.72
CA SER A 115 -13.29 1.95 7.09
C SER A 115 -13.79 1.12 5.91
N LEU A 116 -13.25 1.39 4.71
CA LEU A 116 -13.56 0.67 3.48
C LEU A 116 -12.50 -0.40 3.21
N PRO A 117 -12.76 -1.69 3.54
CA PRO A 117 -11.94 -2.78 3.05
C PRO A 117 -12.19 -3.00 1.55
N TYR A 118 -11.22 -3.58 0.84
CA TYR A 118 -11.35 -3.99 -0.55
C TYR A 118 -11.70 -2.84 -1.52
N ALA A 119 -11.09 -1.66 -1.32
CA ALA A 119 -11.38 -0.49 -2.15
C ALA A 119 -11.08 -0.72 -3.63
N ILE A 120 -10.14 -1.63 -3.95
CA ILE A 120 -9.82 -2.02 -5.33
C ILE A 120 -11.00 -2.71 -6.04
N ASP A 121 -11.88 -3.39 -5.31
CA ASP A 121 -13.02 -4.11 -5.91
C ASP A 121 -14.00 -3.16 -6.58
N TYR A 122 -14.12 -1.93 -6.10
CA TYR A 122 -14.93 -0.90 -6.77
C TYR A 122 -14.41 -0.61 -8.18
N ILE A 123 -13.09 -0.65 -8.38
CA ILE A 123 -12.46 -0.41 -9.68
C ILE A 123 -12.56 -1.67 -10.56
N MET A 124 -12.42 -2.85 -9.96
CA MET A 124 -12.43 -4.12 -10.70
C MET A 124 -13.84 -4.56 -11.13
N GLN A 125 -14.85 -4.29 -10.29
CA GLN A 125 -16.18 -4.86 -10.44
C GLN A 125 -17.21 -3.88 -10.99
N LEU A 126 -17.00 -2.57 -10.82
CA LEU A 126 -17.96 -1.56 -11.25
C LEU A 126 -17.44 -0.81 -12.47
N ASP A 127 -18.27 -0.74 -13.51
CA ASP A 127 -18.07 0.21 -14.59
C ASP A 127 -18.52 1.60 -14.12
N GLY A 128 -17.61 2.58 -14.10
CA GLY A 128 -17.95 3.93 -13.68
C GLY A 128 -16.79 4.92 -13.80
N THR A 129 -17.14 6.20 -13.82
CA THR A 129 -16.20 7.31 -13.65
C THR A 129 -15.66 7.36 -12.22
N SER A 130 -14.52 8.00 -12.00
CA SER A 130 -13.96 8.18 -10.66
C SER A 130 -14.94 8.88 -9.71
N GLU A 131 -15.79 9.77 -10.23
CA GLU A 131 -16.89 10.40 -9.50
C GLU A 131 -17.95 9.42 -9.04
N GLU A 132 -18.44 8.55 -9.93
CA GLU A 132 -19.47 7.56 -9.62
C GLU A 132 -18.97 6.53 -8.61
N LEU A 133 -17.73 6.07 -8.79
CA LEU A 133 -17.06 5.15 -7.86
C LEU A 133 -16.85 5.78 -6.48
N ALA A 134 -16.36 7.03 -6.43
CA ALA A 134 -16.17 7.74 -5.17
C ALA A 134 -17.51 7.98 -4.43
N ASP A 135 -18.58 8.31 -5.15
CA ASP A 135 -19.91 8.46 -4.56
C ASP A 135 -20.41 7.14 -3.95
N GLN A 136 -20.20 6.02 -4.66
CA GLN A 136 -20.57 4.70 -4.18
C GLN A 136 -19.75 4.31 -2.94
N MET A 137 -18.42 4.50 -2.96
CA MET A 137 -17.55 4.28 -1.80
C MET A 137 -17.99 5.09 -0.57
N LEU A 138 -18.33 6.38 -0.74
CA LEU A 138 -18.82 7.20 0.38
C LEU A 138 -20.17 6.73 0.91
N SER A 139 -21.04 6.22 0.04
CA SER A 139 -22.32 5.64 0.44
C SER A 139 -22.10 4.36 1.27
N ASP A 140 -21.22 3.49 0.82
CA ASP A 140 -20.94 2.21 1.47
C ASP A 140 -20.20 2.40 2.80
N ALA A 141 -19.22 3.31 2.86
CA ALA A 141 -18.54 3.69 4.11
C ALA A 141 -19.51 4.16 5.20
N LYS A 142 -20.55 4.92 4.82
CA LYS A 142 -21.57 5.41 5.76
C LYS A 142 -22.53 4.33 6.22
N THR A 143 -22.82 3.37 5.35
CA THR A 143 -23.80 2.31 5.62
C THR A 143 -23.17 1.06 6.22
N GLY A 144 -21.84 0.95 6.19
CA GLY A 144 -21.10 -0.24 6.59
C GLY A 144 -21.22 -1.38 5.57
N ASN A 145 -21.65 -1.07 4.35
CA ASN A 145 -21.67 -2.04 3.26
C ASN A 145 -20.24 -2.27 2.77
N ILE A 146 -19.95 -3.50 2.36
CA ILE A 146 -18.65 -3.90 1.81
C ILE A 146 -18.95 -4.58 0.47
N LEU A 147 -18.25 -4.17 -0.59
CA LEU A 147 -18.23 -4.91 -1.85
C LEU A 147 -17.50 -6.24 -1.58
N LEU A 148 -18.10 -7.37 -1.96
CA LEU A 148 -17.58 -8.73 -1.73
C LEU A 148 -17.32 -9.44 -3.05
#